data_AF-X1KHC5-F1
#
_entry.id   AF-X1KHC5-F1
#
_cell.length_a   1.000
_cell.length_b   1.000
_cell.length_c   1.000
_cell.angle_alpha   90.00
_cell.angle_beta   90.00
_cell.angle_gamma   90.00
#
_symmetry.space_group_name_H-M   'P 1'
#
loop_
_entity.id
_entity.type
_entity.pdbx_description
1 polymer ?
#
loop_
_entity_poly.entity_id
_entity_poly.type
_entity_poly.pdbx_seq_one_letter_code
_entity_poly.pdbx_strand_id
1 'polypeptide(L)'
;QNSPFADDASLRLKLMEKIPKIKAKWILKERNAEIRKLIIEKVGWMKIFSDLDAQLVNQWDSYELYRIQPRDQLIRESFQLLKMKCPSAGSDYVLCVPPNLSTAKEAIKWVNRGITSEEFFQQT
;
A
#
# COMPACT_ATOMS: atom_id res chain seq x y z
N GLN A 1 -7.08 10.94 -18.28
CA GLN A 1 -8.27 11.36 -17.51
C GLN A 1 -7.86 11.48 -16.06
N ASN A 2 -8.02 12.68 -15.54
CA ASN A 2 -7.35 13.22 -14.37
C ASN A 2 -7.73 12.50 -13.08
N SER A 3 -6.73 12.26 -12.22
CA SER A 3 -7.02 12.01 -10.81
C SER A 3 -7.97 13.12 -10.33
N PRO A 4 -9.09 12.85 -9.62
CA PRO A 4 -10.06 13.87 -9.19
C PRO A 4 -9.50 14.92 -8.21
N PHE A 5 -8.18 14.98 -8.03
CA PHE A 5 -7.52 15.21 -6.76
C PHE A 5 -6.17 15.92 -6.98
N ALA A 6 -6.13 16.97 -7.81
CA ALA A 6 -4.89 17.60 -8.26
C ALA A 6 -4.34 18.75 -7.38
N ASP A 7 -5.03 19.25 -6.34
CA ASP A 7 -4.56 20.40 -5.51
C ASP A 7 -4.61 20.19 -3.97
N ASP A 8 -3.45 20.35 -3.32
CA ASP A 8 -3.01 19.70 -2.06
C ASP A 8 -3.75 20.08 -0.75
N ALA A 9 -4.26 21.30 -0.56
CA ALA A 9 -5.00 21.68 0.67
C ALA A 9 -6.53 21.58 0.51
N SER A 10 -7.04 21.96 -0.66
CA SER A 10 -8.46 21.82 -1.02
C SER A 10 -8.86 20.33 -1.09
N LEU A 11 -7.89 19.45 -1.28
CA LEU A 11 -8.03 18.00 -1.32
C LEU A 11 -8.47 17.36 -0.02
N ARG A 12 -7.81 17.69 1.10
CA ARG A 12 -8.20 17.17 2.41
C ARG A 12 -9.63 17.59 2.75
N LEU A 13 -9.98 18.85 2.47
CA LEU A 13 -11.33 19.37 2.72
C LEU A 13 -12.39 18.68 1.83
N LYS A 14 -12.15 18.57 0.50
CA LYS A 14 -13.04 17.87 -0.43
C LYS A 14 -13.16 16.37 -0.14
N LEU A 15 -12.10 15.73 0.36
CA LEU A 15 -12.12 14.33 0.78
C LEU A 15 -12.95 14.17 2.06
N MET A 16 -12.83 15.11 3.00
CA MET A 16 -13.65 15.16 4.21
C MET A 16 -15.14 15.45 3.91
N GLU A 17 -15.44 16.21 2.87
CA GLU A 17 -16.83 16.43 2.41
C GLU A 17 -17.44 15.19 1.71
N LYS A 18 -16.62 14.30 1.13
CA LYS A 18 -17.06 13.08 0.42
C LYS A 18 -17.05 11.80 1.28
N ILE A 19 -16.90 11.95 2.60
CA ILE A 19 -16.69 10.88 3.60
C ILE A 19 -17.59 9.64 3.48
N PRO A 20 -18.89 9.68 3.12
CA PRO A 20 -19.68 8.45 3.10
C PRO A 20 -19.35 7.47 1.95
N LYS A 21 -18.48 7.81 0.98
CA LYS A 21 -18.29 7.00 -0.25
C LYS A 21 -16.83 6.75 -0.66
N ILE A 22 -15.87 6.69 0.27
CA ILE A 22 -14.50 6.27 -0.08
C ILE A 22 -14.51 4.79 -0.51
N LYS A 23 -13.93 4.48 -1.67
CA LYS A 23 -13.85 3.11 -2.22
C LYS A 23 -12.39 2.65 -2.23
N ALA A 24 -12.13 1.40 -1.81
CA ALA A 24 -10.79 0.80 -1.80
C ALA A 24 -10.05 0.98 -3.12
N LYS A 25 -10.73 0.78 -4.26
CA LYS A 25 -10.16 0.88 -5.62
C LYS A 25 -9.53 2.22 -5.97
N TRP A 26 -9.81 3.29 -5.22
CA TRP A 26 -9.20 4.59 -5.46
C TRP A 26 -7.71 4.60 -5.14
N ILE A 27 -7.24 3.76 -4.21
CA ILE A 27 -5.82 3.64 -3.89
C ILE A 27 -4.96 3.26 -5.11
N LEU A 28 -5.55 2.53 -6.07
CA LEU A 28 -4.89 2.07 -7.29
C LEU A 28 -4.67 3.19 -8.31
N LYS A 29 -5.45 4.27 -8.24
CA LYS A 29 -5.36 5.42 -9.17
C LYS A 29 -4.71 6.64 -8.53
N GLU A 30 -4.55 6.64 -7.21
CA GLU A 30 -4.07 7.80 -6.45
C GLU A 30 -2.55 7.88 -6.42
N ARG A 31 -2.00 9.02 -6.87
CA ARG A 31 -0.56 9.29 -6.91
C ARG A 31 -0.09 10.03 -5.65
N ASN A 32 -0.94 10.82 -5.01
CA ASN A 32 -0.61 11.55 -3.79
C ASN A 32 -0.52 10.59 -2.59
N ALA A 33 0.63 10.57 -1.93
CA ALA A 33 0.89 9.68 -0.80
C ALA A 33 0.03 9.99 0.42
N GLU A 34 -0.31 11.27 0.67
CA GLU A 34 -1.16 11.68 1.78
C GLU A 34 -2.59 11.20 1.60
N ILE A 35 -3.11 11.28 0.37
CA ILE A 35 -4.46 10.80 0.06
C ILE A 35 -4.53 9.28 0.14
N ARG A 36 -3.49 8.56 -0.34
CA ARG A 36 -3.42 7.11 -0.14
C ARG A 36 -3.47 6.78 1.35
N LYS A 37 -2.69 7.49 2.18
CA LYS A 37 -2.72 7.30 3.65
C LYS A 37 -4.12 7.53 4.22
N LEU A 38 -4.82 8.59 3.82
CA LEU A 38 -6.20 8.86 4.27
C LEU A 38 -7.19 7.78 3.82
N ILE A 39 -7.09 7.28 2.59
CA ILE A 39 -7.91 6.16 2.09
C ILE A 39 -7.65 4.91 2.95
N ILE A 40 -6.38 4.61 3.24
CA ILE A 40 -5.99 3.48 4.08
C ILE A 40 -6.56 3.62 5.50
N GLU A 41 -6.41 4.79 6.13
CA GLU A 41 -6.90 5.06 7.49
C GLU A 41 -8.43 4.97 7.58
N LYS A 42 -9.15 5.37 6.54
CA LYS A 42 -10.62 5.35 6.52
C LYS A 42 -11.21 4.01 6.11
N VAL A 43 -10.60 3.31 5.16
CA VAL A 43 -11.12 2.02 4.66
C VAL A 43 -10.59 0.86 5.49
N GLY A 44 -9.34 0.93 5.93
CA GLY A 44 -8.63 -0.14 6.61
C GLY A 44 -8.06 -1.19 5.64
N TRP A 45 -6.89 -1.73 5.95
CA TRP A 45 -6.19 -2.69 5.09
C TRP A 45 -6.95 -3.99 4.87
N MET A 46 -7.62 -4.53 5.90
CA MET A 46 -8.42 -5.74 5.76
C MET A 46 -9.51 -5.59 4.70
N LYS A 47 -10.19 -4.44 4.70
CA LYS A 47 -11.23 -4.14 3.71
C LYS A 47 -10.64 -3.88 2.33
N ILE A 48 -9.50 -3.21 2.23
CA ILE A 48 -8.80 -3.00 0.96
C ILE A 48 -8.40 -4.34 0.34
N PHE A 49 -7.85 -5.26 1.13
CA PHE A 49 -7.42 -6.57 0.64
C PHE A 49 -8.61 -7.38 0.14
N SER A 50 -9.71 -7.37 0.89
CA SER A 50 -10.95 -8.05 0.51
C SER A 50 -11.58 -7.44 -0.75
N ASP A 51 -11.79 -6.12 -0.77
CA ASP A 51 -12.46 -5.41 -1.88
C ASP A 51 -11.67 -5.50 -3.20
N LEU A 52 -10.34 -5.63 -3.11
CA LEU A 52 -9.44 -5.66 -4.27
C LEU A 52 -8.91 -7.04 -4.61
N ASP A 53 -9.36 -8.08 -3.90
CA ASP A 53 -8.96 -9.47 -4.14
C ASP A 53 -7.43 -9.63 -4.10
N ALA A 54 -6.83 -9.12 -3.01
CA ALA A 54 -5.39 -9.17 -2.81
C ALA A 54 -4.94 -10.62 -2.54
N GLN A 55 -4.02 -11.11 -3.37
CA GLN A 55 -3.52 -12.47 -3.33
C GLN A 55 -2.15 -12.50 -2.65
N LEU A 56 -1.96 -13.35 -1.64
CA LEU A 56 -0.65 -13.56 -1.04
C LEU A 56 0.26 -14.25 -2.07
N VAL A 57 1.33 -13.58 -2.50
CA VAL A 57 2.28 -14.11 -3.50
C VAL A 57 3.55 -14.64 -2.88
N ASN A 58 3.98 -14.11 -1.74
CA ASN A 58 5.15 -14.58 -1.03
C ASN A 58 5.08 -14.20 0.45
N GLN A 59 5.74 -14.98 1.30
CA GLN A 59 5.91 -14.67 2.71
C GLN A 59 7.37 -14.95 3.09
N TRP A 60 7.96 -14.07 3.88
CA TRP A 60 9.30 -14.22 4.44
C TRP A 60 9.31 -13.66 5.85
N ASP A 61 9.52 -14.53 6.84
CA ASP A 61 9.45 -14.17 8.27
C ASP A 61 8.12 -13.48 8.61
N SER A 62 8.16 -12.25 9.14
CA SER A 62 7.00 -11.45 9.51
C SER A 62 6.48 -10.55 8.37
N TYR A 63 7.00 -10.73 7.16
CA TYR A 63 6.65 -9.97 5.96
C TYR A 63 5.80 -10.80 5.01
N GLU A 64 4.68 -10.23 4.57
CA GLU A 64 3.75 -10.84 3.62
C GLU A 64 3.65 -9.94 2.37
N LEU A 65 3.96 -10.48 1.20
CA LEU A 65 3.83 -9.77 -0.07
C LEU A 65 2.52 -10.18 -0.74
N TYR A 66 1.68 -9.19 -1.01
CA TYR A 66 0.40 -9.34 -1.67
C TYR A 66 0.41 -8.70 -3.05
N ARG A 67 -0.26 -9.35 -4.00
CA ARG A 67 -0.50 -8.82 -5.34
C ARG A 67 -1.98 -8.52 -5.53
N ILE A 68 -2.27 -7.33 -6.05
CA ILE A 68 -3.59 -6.96 -6.55
C ILE A 68 -3.51 -6.90 -8.07
N GLN A 69 -4.31 -7.72 -8.74
CA GLN A 69 -4.49 -7.64 -10.18
C GLN A 69 -5.69 -6.72 -10.48
N PRO A 70 -5.47 -5.58 -11.14
CA PRO A 70 -6.58 -4.74 -11.56
C PRO A 70 -7.44 -5.49 -12.55
N ARG A 71 -8.75 -5.58 -12.27
CA ARG A 71 -9.75 -6.07 -13.24
C ARG A 71 -10.11 -5.01 -14.29
N ASP A 72 -9.65 -3.76 -14.09
CA ASP A 72 -9.90 -2.63 -14.98
C ASP A 72 -8.79 -2.57 -16.04
N GLN A 73 -9.15 -2.71 -17.31
CA GLN A 73 -8.23 -2.68 -18.46
C GLN A 73 -7.44 -1.35 -18.57
N LEU A 74 -7.89 -0.30 -17.89
CA LEU A 74 -7.22 1.00 -17.84
C LEU A 74 -5.98 1.01 -16.92
N ILE A 75 -5.88 0.07 -15.97
CA ILE A 75 -4.69 -0.09 -15.13
C ILE A 75 -4.01 -1.39 -15.53
N ARG A 76 -2.94 -1.27 -16.32
CA ARG A 76 -2.24 -2.42 -16.90
C ARG A 76 -1.23 -3.07 -15.95
N GLU A 77 -0.84 -2.39 -14.88
CA GLU A 77 0.17 -2.88 -13.94
C GLU A 77 -0.47 -3.44 -12.66
N SER A 78 -0.04 -4.63 -12.25
CA SER A 78 -0.41 -5.21 -10.95
C SER A 78 0.19 -4.39 -9.82
N PHE A 79 -0.49 -4.28 -8.68
CA PHE A 79 0.08 -3.61 -7.51
C PHE A 79 0.67 -4.65 -6.57
N GLN A 80 1.87 -4.39 -6.07
CA GLN A 80 2.50 -5.20 -5.03
C GLN A 80 2.44 -4.43 -3.70
N LEU A 81 2.01 -5.12 -2.65
CA LEU A 81 1.81 -4.59 -1.31
C LEU A 81 2.59 -5.43 -0.32
N LEU A 82 3.55 -4.83 0.37
CA LEU A 82 4.28 -5.47 1.46
C LEU A 82 3.59 -5.17 2.79
N LYS A 83 3.02 -6.19 3.42
CA LYS A 83 2.49 -6.15 4.78
C LYS A 83 3.55 -6.61 5.77
N MET A 84 3.61 -5.94 6.91
CA MET A 84 4.52 -6.26 8.02
C MET A 84 3.84 -5.95 9.35
N LYS A 85 4.20 -6.68 10.40
CA LYS A 85 3.83 -6.32 11.77
C LYS A 85 4.87 -5.36 12.34
N CYS A 86 4.44 -4.18 12.78
CA CYS A 86 5.33 -3.30 13.53
C CYS A 86 5.48 -3.85 14.96
N PRO A 87 6.70 -4.22 15.41
CA PRO A 87 6.91 -4.82 16.72
C PRO A 87 6.55 -3.88 17.87
N SER A 88 6.75 -2.57 17.68
CA SER A 88 6.52 -1.56 18.72
C SER A 88 5.07 -1.10 18.85
N ALA A 89 4.26 -1.22 17.79
CA ALA A 89 2.86 -0.77 17.78
C ALA A 89 1.84 -1.93 17.75
N GLY A 90 2.30 -3.17 17.56
CA GLY A 90 1.43 -4.36 17.41
C GLY A 90 0.48 -4.31 16.21
N SER A 91 0.59 -3.28 15.38
CA SER A 91 -0.31 -2.98 14.26
C SER A 91 0.31 -3.43 12.93
N ASP A 92 -0.56 -3.85 12.01
CA ASP A 92 -0.17 -4.17 10.64
C ASP A 92 0.10 -2.88 9.85
N TYR A 93 1.27 -2.81 9.21
CA TYR A 93 1.64 -1.78 8.26
C TYR A 93 1.71 -2.39 6.87
N VAL A 94 1.20 -1.69 5.87
CA VAL A 94 1.29 -2.13 4.48
C VAL A 94 1.82 -0.98 3.61
N LEU A 95 2.76 -1.30 2.73
CA LEU A 95 3.39 -0.35 1.82
C LEU A 95 3.30 -0.86 0.38
N CYS A 96 3.09 0.05 -0.58
CA CYS A 96 3.21 -0.29 -1.99
C CYS A 96 4.69 -0.44 -2.36
N VAL A 97 5.01 -1.50 -3.12
CA VAL A 97 6.35 -1.77 -3.65
C VAL A 97 6.29 -1.97 -5.17
N PRO A 98 7.43 -1.91 -5.88
CA PRO A 98 7.44 -2.09 -7.33
C PRO A 98 6.80 -3.41 -7.77
N PRO A 99 6.05 -3.40 -8.88
CA PRO A 99 5.20 -4.51 -9.30
C PRO A 99 5.98 -5.75 -9.75
N ASN A 100 7.23 -5.56 -10.16
CA ASN A 100 8.15 -6.61 -10.62
C ASN A 100 8.78 -7.41 -9.48
N LEU A 101 8.68 -6.94 -8.23
CA LEU A 101 9.20 -7.69 -7.09
C LEU A 101 8.31 -8.92 -6.84
N SER A 102 8.96 -10.06 -6.61
CA SER A 102 8.27 -11.36 -6.47
C SER A 102 8.45 -11.97 -5.08
N THR A 103 9.38 -11.45 -4.27
CA THR A 103 9.63 -11.93 -2.91
C THR A 103 9.44 -10.84 -1.86
N ALA A 104 8.96 -11.22 -0.68
CA ALA A 104 8.84 -10.32 0.46
C ALA A 104 10.21 -9.80 0.92
N LYS A 105 11.28 -10.60 0.75
CA LYS A 105 12.68 -10.21 1.05
C LYS A 105 13.17 -9.06 0.15
N GLU A 106 12.94 -9.14 -1.17
CA GLU A 106 13.28 -8.06 -2.09
C GLU A 106 12.45 -6.80 -1.82
N ALA A 107 11.17 -6.99 -1.50
CA ALA A 107 10.25 -5.90 -1.18
C ALA A 107 10.70 -5.11 0.05
N ILE A 108 11.04 -5.78 1.17
CA ILE A 108 11.52 -5.08 2.37
C ILE A 108 12.87 -4.40 2.12
N LYS A 109 13.77 -5.06 1.37
CA LYS A 109 15.04 -4.45 0.97
C LYS A 109 14.81 -3.16 0.16
N TRP A 110 13.84 -3.16 -0.76
CA TRP A 110 13.48 -1.96 -1.51
C TRP A 110 12.91 -0.85 -0.62
N VAL A 111 11.99 -1.18 0.29
CA VAL A 111 11.41 -0.22 1.26
C VAL A 111 12.49 0.45 2.10
N ASN A 112 13.47 -0.34 2.56
CA ASN A 112 14.59 0.13 3.36
C ASN A 112 15.72 0.78 2.52
N ARG A 113 15.47 1.13 1.25
CA ARG A 113 16.45 1.74 0.32
C ARG A 113 17.73 0.91 0.14
N GLY A 114 17.61 -0.41 0.16
CA GLY A 114 18.70 -1.35 -0.05
C GLY A 114 19.26 -1.99 1.23
N ILE A 115 18.84 -1.52 2.41
CA ILE A 115 19.35 -2.01 3.70
C ILE A 115 18.46 -3.13 4.22
N THR A 116 19.00 -4.33 4.41
CA THR A 116 18.23 -5.43 5.00
C THR A 116 18.17 -5.29 6.53
N SER A 117 17.10 -5.78 7.17
CA SER A 117 17.03 -5.80 8.65
C SER A 117 18.23 -6.53 9.27
N GLU A 118 18.76 -7.53 8.56
CA GLU A 118 19.99 -8.28 8.91
C GLU A 118 21.23 -7.36 9.03
N GLU A 119 21.31 -6.27 8.25
CA GLU A 119 22.38 -5.26 8.32
C GLU A 119 22.12 -4.17 9.38
N PHE A 120 20.86 -3.93 9.74
CA PHE A 120 20.47 -2.92 10.74
C PHE A 120 20.80 -3.36 12.17
N PHE A 121 20.81 -4.67 12.44
CA PHE A 121 21.12 -5.23 13.77
C PHE A 121 22.63 -5.39 14.07
N GLN A 122 23.54 -5.02 13.16
CA GLN A 122 24.99 -5.11 13.39
C GLN A 122 25.66 -3.79 13.84
N GLN A 123 24.89 -2.78 14.27
CA GLN A 123 25.44 -1.49 14.75
C GLN A 123 25.08 -1.16 16.22
N THR A 124 25.09 -2.15 17.10
CA THR A 124 25.18 -1.94 18.56
C THR A 124 26.49 -2.50 19.06
#